data_AF-A0A6A6QLK7-F1
#
_entry.id   AF-A0A6A6QLK7-F1
#
_cell.length_a   1.000
_cell.length_b   1.000
_cell.length_c   1.000
_cell.angle_alpha   90.00
_cell.angle_beta   90.00
_cell.angle_gamma   90.00
#
_symmetry.space_group_name_H-M   'P 1'
#
loop_
_entity.id
_entity.type
_entity.pdbx_description
1 polymer ?
#
loop_
_entity_poly.entity_id
_entity_poly.type
_entity_poly.pdbx_seq_one_letter_code
_entity_poly.pdbx_strand_id
1 'polypeptide(L)'
;FQKIFVLNLPSRTDRRDSMSLAAALSILQIEYIDGVAGDDVLEKVLPPNNHKTMAKGNIGSWRAHMNALLTIVEQNISTALILEDDADWDVRIKRQLETFATAALGLQISLNNSNSTTLSHLRGDIDASTAKGDAESGASISISALPRLHSPKSSPYGLEWDILWLGHCGAQLPFPSPASRIAIFNDETVPEPQHLKSHPFAPHDAIASVYPPHTRVVHRSNKTICSIAYAVTQGSARKLLWEFGIRGLDRGYDFALRDWCDGVIGGVREEKKGEGGRPMCITVQPPLFSHYFPPKATSDIMGHGGGYVAKVESKYLRWSVKMNLGRLVWGREVVDQWPDGEGKMGKGV
;
A
#
# COMPACT_ATOMS: atom_id res chain seq x y z
N PHE A 1 10.76 -8.46 5.05
CA PHE A 1 11.04 -7.30 5.92
C PHE A 1 11.75 -7.79 7.17
N GLN A 2 12.59 -6.98 7.81
CA GLN A 2 13.24 -7.39 9.06
C GLN A 2 12.22 -7.51 10.20
N LYS A 3 11.26 -6.58 10.26
CA LYS A 3 10.14 -6.58 11.21
C LYS A 3 8.82 -6.32 10.49
N ILE A 4 7.73 -6.82 11.07
CA ILE A 4 6.36 -6.46 10.68
C ILE A 4 5.68 -5.93 11.95
N PHE A 5 5.30 -4.67 11.94
CA PHE A 5 4.61 -4.02 13.04
C PHE A 5 3.11 -3.91 12.73
N VAL A 6 2.27 -4.13 13.74
CA VAL A 6 0.84 -3.83 13.70
C VAL A 6 0.54 -2.72 14.69
N LEU A 7 -0.08 -1.65 14.21
CA LEU A 7 -0.61 -0.58 15.05
C LEU A 7 -1.97 -1.00 15.58
N ASN A 8 -2.08 -1.18 16.89
CA ASN A 8 -3.31 -1.63 17.53
C ASN A 8 -3.52 -0.89 18.84
N LEU A 9 -4.72 -0.35 19.06
CA LEU A 9 -5.07 0.17 20.39
C LEU A 9 -5.06 -0.98 21.40
N PRO A 10 -4.37 -0.86 22.56
CA PRO A 10 -4.35 -1.91 23.57
C PRO A 10 -5.74 -2.36 24.05
N SER A 11 -6.73 -1.47 23.98
CA SER A 11 -8.13 -1.75 24.30
C SER A 11 -8.85 -2.62 23.25
N ARG A 12 -8.35 -2.70 22.01
CA ARG A 12 -8.92 -3.48 20.90
C ARG A 12 -8.34 -4.89 20.85
N THR A 13 -8.54 -5.61 21.95
CA THR A 13 -8.13 -7.02 22.11
C THR A 13 -8.80 -7.92 21.08
N ASP A 14 -10.03 -7.63 20.67
CA ASP A 14 -10.76 -8.32 19.60
C ASP A 14 -10.02 -8.27 18.25
N ARG A 15 -9.50 -7.09 17.87
CA ARG A 15 -8.69 -6.92 16.65
C ARG A 15 -7.33 -7.59 16.79
N ARG A 16 -6.71 -7.50 17.97
CA ARG A 16 -5.43 -8.12 18.28
C ARG A 16 -5.50 -9.65 18.19
N ASP A 17 -6.56 -10.27 18.70
CA ASP A 17 -6.78 -11.72 18.62
C ASP A 17 -6.96 -12.16 17.17
N SER A 18 -7.82 -11.46 16.41
CA SER A 18 -8.06 -11.74 15.00
C SER A 18 -6.78 -11.58 14.16
N MET A 19 -6.04 -10.49 14.35
CA MET A 19 -4.80 -10.21 13.63
C MET A 19 -3.69 -11.22 13.96
N SER A 20 -3.53 -11.59 15.24
CA SER A 20 -2.54 -12.58 15.67
C SER A 20 -2.82 -13.95 15.07
N LEU A 21 -4.08 -14.37 15.04
CA LEU A 21 -4.49 -15.63 14.40
C LEU A 21 -4.27 -15.59 12.89
N ALA A 22 -4.66 -14.50 12.22
CA ALA A 22 -4.44 -14.30 10.79
C ALA A 22 -2.95 -14.38 10.41
N ALA A 23 -2.09 -13.71 11.19
CA ALA A 23 -0.64 -13.72 11.00
C ALA A 23 -0.06 -15.12 11.22
N ALA A 24 -0.47 -15.83 12.27
CA ALA A 24 -0.02 -17.19 12.54
C ALA A 24 -0.38 -18.16 11.40
N LEU A 25 -1.63 -18.12 10.91
CA LEU A 25 -2.09 -18.94 9.78
C LEU A 25 -1.37 -18.62 8.47
N SER A 26 -0.88 -17.38 8.33
CA SER A 26 -0.12 -16.92 7.18
C SER A 26 1.39 -17.08 7.35
N ILE A 27 1.83 -17.59 8.51
CA ILE A 27 3.24 -17.72 8.90
C ILE A 27 3.96 -16.35 8.72
N LEU A 28 3.34 -15.31 9.27
CA LEU A 28 3.88 -13.95 9.38
C LEU A 28 4.22 -13.69 10.84
N GLN A 29 5.46 -13.29 11.11
CA GLN A 29 5.86 -12.86 12.44
C GLN A 29 5.57 -11.37 12.59
N ILE A 30 4.58 -11.05 13.42
CA ILE A 30 4.17 -9.68 13.70
C ILE A 30 4.53 -9.28 15.14
N GLU A 31 4.77 -7.99 15.33
CA GLU A 31 4.98 -7.35 16.62
C GLU A 31 4.00 -6.18 16.74
N TYR A 32 3.53 -5.88 17.94
CA TYR A 32 2.57 -4.82 18.15
C TYR A 32 3.25 -3.53 18.60
N ILE A 33 2.84 -2.43 18.00
CA ILE A 33 3.09 -1.08 18.52
C ILE A 33 1.75 -0.57 19.03
N ASP A 34 1.73 -0.18 20.30
CA ASP A 34 0.52 0.31 20.94
C ASP A 34 0.08 1.61 20.26
N GLY A 35 -1.16 1.58 19.77
CA GLY A 35 -1.89 2.76 19.32
C GLY A 35 -2.15 3.70 20.50
N VAL A 36 -2.34 4.98 20.20
CA VAL A 36 -2.58 6.01 21.22
C VAL A 36 -3.95 6.63 20.95
N ALA A 37 -4.81 6.70 21.96
CA ALA A 37 -6.06 7.43 21.83
C ALA A 37 -5.75 8.93 21.68
N GLY A 38 -6.46 9.62 20.80
CA GLY A 38 -6.19 11.04 20.53
C GLY A 38 -6.30 11.95 21.75
N ASP A 39 -7.16 11.58 22.70
CA ASP A 39 -7.36 12.32 23.95
C ASP A 39 -6.19 12.17 24.94
N ASP A 40 -5.40 11.10 24.80
CA ASP A 40 -4.22 10.87 25.63
C ASP A 40 -2.97 11.61 25.11
N VAL A 41 -3.02 12.20 23.91
CA VAL A 41 -1.92 12.97 23.35
C VAL A 41 -1.98 14.42 23.83
N LEU A 42 -1.00 14.80 24.67
CA LEU A 42 -0.90 16.16 25.21
C LEU A 42 -0.58 17.18 24.11
N GLU A 43 -1.25 18.33 24.11
CA GLU A 43 -1.02 19.40 23.11
C GLU A 43 0.45 19.85 23.08
N LYS A 44 1.13 19.90 24.24
CA LYS A 44 2.53 20.33 24.35
C LYS A 44 3.54 19.42 23.62
N VAL A 45 3.16 18.19 23.26
CA VAL A 45 4.04 17.25 22.54
C VAL A 45 3.75 17.21 21.03
N LEU A 46 2.79 17.99 20.55
CA LEU A 46 2.46 18.06 19.14
C LEU A 46 3.49 18.93 18.41
N PRO A 47 3.90 18.53 17.20
CA PRO A 47 4.73 19.37 16.34
C PRO A 47 4.06 20.73 16.06
N PRO A 48 4.83 21.74 15.64
CA PRO A 48 4.28 23.03 15.22
C PRO A 48 3.29 22.86 14.04
N ASN A 49 2.53 23.93 13.74
CA ASN A 49 1.42 24.03 12.77
C ASN A 49 0.02 23.79 13.36
N ASN A 50 -1.01 23.90 12.51
CA ASN A 50 -2.42 23.98 12.88
C ASN A 50 -3.04 22.62 13.25
N HIS A 51 -2.45 21.93 14.22
CA HIS A 51 -3.00 20.68 14.77
C HIS A 51 -4.33 20.89 15.52
N LYS A 52 -4.66 22.14 15.89
CA LYS A 52 -5.84 22.49 16.69
C LYS A 52 -7.16 22.16 16.00
N THR A 53 -7.18 22.11 14.67
CA THR A 53 -8.37 21.76 13.88
C THR A 53 -8.42 20.27 13.52
N MET A 54 -7.41 19.48 13.91
CA MET A 54 -7.38 18.05 13.60
C MET A 54 -8.30 17.27 14.55
N ALA A 55 -9.05 16.33 13.98
CA ALA A 55 -9.81 15.38 14.78
C ALA A 55 -8.87 14.61 15.71
N LYS A 56 -9.29 14.35 16.95
CA LYS A 56 -8.53 13.59 17.95
C LYS A 56 -8.05 12.24 17.40
N GLY A 57 -8.89 11.57 16.62
CA GLY A 57 -8.50 10.36 15.91
C GLY A 57 -7.24 10.48 15.05
N ASN A 58 -7.15 11.55 14.25
CA ASN A 58 -5.98 11.82 13.43
C ASN A 58 -4.72 12.04 14.27
N ILE A 59 -4.86 12.67 15.44
CA ILE A 59 -3.74 12.88 16.37
C ILE A 59 -3.27 11.54 16.96
N GLY A 60 -4.20 10.68 17.38
CA GLY A 60 -3.89 9.34 17.90
C GLY A 60 -3.23 8.44 16.85
N SER A 61 -3.79 8.40 15.64
CA SER A 61 -3.20 7.71 14.47
C SER A 61 -1.79 8.22 14.19
N TRP A 62 -1.59 9.54 14.01
CA TRP A 62 -0.27 10.12 13.81
C TRP A 62 0.73 9.67 14.89
N ARG A 63 0.33 9.70 16.16
CA ARG A 63 1.21 9.33 17.26
C ARG A 63 1.62 7.86 17.19
N ALA A 64 0.70 6.96 16.85
CA ALA A 64 0.98 5.53 16.67
C ALA A 64 2.00 5.30 15.54
N HIS A 65 1.84 5.95 14.38
CA HIS A 65 2.81 5.86 13.29
C HIS A 65 4.17 6.43 13.69
N MET A 66 4.22 7.57 14.38
CA MET A 66 5.49 8.13 14.87
C MET A 66 6.19 7.20 15.86
N ASN A 67 5.44 6.48 16.70
CA ASN A 67 6.01 5.48 17.61
C ASN A 67 6.66 4.32 16.85
N ALA A 68 5.97 3.79 15.83
CA ALA A 68 6.53 2.73 14.99
C ALA A 68 7.81 3.18 14.25
N LEU A 69 7.80 4.39 13.70
CA LEU A 69 8.98 4.97 13.05
C LEU A 69 10.14 5.18 14.04
N LEU A 70 9.84 5.65 15.25
CA LEU A 70 10.83 5.82 16.32
C LEU A 70 11.44 4.46 16.70
N THR A 71 10.63 3.42 16.90
CA THR A 71 11.09 2.05 17.18
C THR A 71 12.04 1.54 16.10
N ILE A 72 11.74 1.78 14.82
CA ILE A 72 12.60 1.40 13.69
C ILE A 72 13.99 2.04 13.81
N VAL A 73 14.04 3.32 14.18
CA VAL A 73 15.30 4.06 14.31
C VAL A 73 16.07 3.64 15.55
N GLU A 74 15.41 3.56 16.71
CA GLU A 74 16.05 3.22 18.00
C GLU A 74 16.62 1.81 18.01
N GLN A 75 15.91 0.86 17.39
CA GLN A 75 16.34 -0.54 17.32
C GLN A 75 17.21 -0.85 16.09
N ASN A 76 17.57 0.17 15.29
CA ASN A 76 18.39 0.01 14.09
C ASN A 76 17.81 -1.03 13.10
N ILE A 77 16.48 -1.08 12.96
CA ILE A 77 15.78 -2.02 12.06
C ILE A 77 15.96 -1.57 10.61
N SER A 78 16.43 -2.45 9.72
CA SER A 78 16.78 -2.09 8.34
C SER A 78 15.57 -1.78 7.47
N THR A 79 14.54 -2.63 7.57
CA THR A 79 13.26 -2.47 6.87
C THR A 79 12.13 -2.99 7.74
N ALA A 80 11.03 -2.25 7.81
CA ALA A 80 9.84 -2.69 8.51
C ALA A 80 8.59 -2.48 7.65
N LEU A 81 7.69 -3.46 7.68
CA LEU A 81 6.32 -3.31 7.20
C LEU A 81 5.45 -2.88 8.38
N ILE A 82 4.68 -1.82 8.23
CA ILE A 82 3.74 -1.31 9.23
C ILE A 82 2.34 -1.57 8.70
N LEU A 83 1.49 -2.19 9.53
CA LEU A 83 0.11 -2.56 9.25
C LEU A 83 -0.82 -1.86 10.24
N GLU A 84 -1.99 -1.43 9.79
CA GLU A 84 -3.12 -1.10 10.68
C GLU A 84 -3.79 -2.40 11.18
N ASP A 85 -4.44 -2.38 12.35
CA ASP A 85 -5.05 -3.58 12.94
C ASP A 85 -6.32 -4.09 12.22
N ASP A 86 -6.89 -3.27 11.33
CA ASP A 86 -7.94 -3.63 10.38
C ASP A 86 -7.40 -4.03 9.00
N ALA A 87 -6.07 -4.17 8.82
CA ALA A 87 -5.52 -4.78 7.62
C ALA A 87 -5.91 -6.26 7.48
N ASP A 88 -6.06 -6.71 6.24
CA ASP A 88 -6.24 -8.10 5.82
C ASP A 88 -5.51 -8.35 4.51
N TRP A 89 -5.34 -9.62 4.14
CA TRP A 89 -4.60 -10.02 2.95
C TRP A 89 -5.13 -11.34 2.38
N ASP A 90 -4.73 -11.67 1.16
CA ASP A 90 -5.04 -12.94 0.53
C ASP A 90 -4.16 -14.06 1.14
N VAL A 91 -4.68 -15.28 1.31
CA VAL A 91 -3.89 -16.43 1.79
C VAL A 91 -2.59 -16.66 1.00
N ARG A 92 -2.51 -16.15 -0.24
CA ARG A 92 -1.35 -16.19 -1.13
C ARG A 92 -0.38 -15.01 -0.97
N ILE A 93 -0.46 -14.24 0.12
CA ILE A 93 0.31 -12.99 0.33
C ILE A 93 1.82 -13.13 0.12
N LYS A 94 2.44 -14.24 0.49
CA LYS A 94 3.88 -14.46 0.30
C LYS A 94 4.26 -14.47 -1.19
N ARG A 95 3.49 -15.19 -2.01
CA ARG A 95 3.66 -15.22 -3.47
C ARG A 95 3.41 -13.86 -4.08
N GLN A 96 2.39 -13.14 -3.61
CA GLN A 96 2.10 -11.78 -4.08
C GLN A 96 3.26 -10.82 -3.77
N LEU A 97 3.85 -10.91 -2.57
CA LEU A 97 5.00 -10.10 -2.16
C LEU A 97 6.27 -10.44 -2.96
N GLU A 98 6.48 -11.71 -3.32
CA GLU A 98 7.57 -12.13 -4.22
C GLU A 98 7.39 -11.55 -5.63
N THR A 99 6.19 -11.61 -6.19
CA THR A 99 5.89 -11.00 -7.50
C THR A 99 6.05 -9.47 -7.44
N PHE A 100 5.56 -8.83 -6.38
CA PHE A 100 5.72 -7.40 -6.16
C PHE A 100 7.20 -7.01 -6.04
N ALA A 101 8.04 -7.81 -5.38
CA ALA A 101 9.47 -7.54 -5.25
C ALA A 101 10.16 -7.41 -6.62
N THR A 102 9.88 -8.36 -7.53
CA THR A 102 10.39 -8.33 -8.92
C THR A 102 9.90 -7.09 -9.66
N ALA A 103 8.61 -6.78 -9.57
CA ALA A 103 8.02 -5.63 -10.24
C ALA A 103 8.54 -4.28 -9.69
N ALA A 104 8.66 -4.16 -8.36
CA ALA A 104 9.18 -2.96 -7.71
C ALA A 104 10.64 -2.69 -8.07
N LEU A 105 11.48 -3.74 -8.18
CA LEU A 105 12.85 -3.59 -8.64
C LEU A 105 12.91 -3.20 -10.13
N GLY A 106 12.11 -3.84 -10.98
CA GLY A 106 12.01 -3.49 -12.39
C GLY A 106 11.60 -2.04 -12.62
N LEU A 107 10.64 -1.55 -11.82
CA LEU A 107 10.21 -0.16 -11.84
C LEU A 107 11.35 0.79 -11.45
N GLN A 108 12.08 0.51 -10.36
CA GLN A 108 13.21 1.32 -9.93
C GLN A 108 14.28 1.44 -11.03
N ILE A 109 14.62 0.32 -11.68
CA ILE A 109 15.58 0.30 -12.79
C ILE A 109 15.07 1.15 -13.97
N SER A 110 13.80 1.00 -14.34
CA SER A 110 13.19 1.73 -15.45
C SER A 110 13.19 3.25 -15.21
N LEU A 111 12.84 3.68 -13.99
CA LEU A 111 12.84 5.08 -13.59
C LEU A 111 14.25 5.68 -13.55
N ASN A 112 15.24 4.95 -13.04
CA ASN A 112 16.63 5.42 -12.99
C ASN A 112 17.24 5.55 -14.38
N ASN A 113 16.95 4.60 -15.28
CA ASN A 113 17.42 4.65 -16.66
C ASN A 113 16.77 5.77 -17.48
N SER A 114 15.52 6.13 -17.17
CA SER A 114 14.83 7.26 -17.84
C SER A 114 15.46 8.61 -17.53
N ASN A 115 16.18 8.72 -16.41
CA ASN A 115 16.92 9.92 -16.01
C ASN A 115 18.37 9.94 -16.54
N SER A 116 18.85 8.84 -17.13
CA SER A 116 20.21 8.72 -17.68
C SER A 116 20.18 8.78 -19.21
N THR A 117 20.77 9.82 -19.80
CA THR A 117 20.90 10.01 -21.27
C THR A 117 21.76 8.93 -21.96
N THR A 118 22.24 7.91 -21.23
CA THR A 118 23.28 6.96 -21.69
C THR A 118 22.75 5.63 -22.24
N LEU A 119 21.44 5.46 -22.43
CA LEU A 119 20.86 4.20 -22.93
C LEU A 119 19.95 4.36 -24.16
N SER A 120 20.34 5.24 -25.08
CA SER A 120 19.90 5.13 -26.49
C SER A 120 20.28 3.80 -27.13
N HIS A 121 21.24 3.05 -26.58
CA HIS A 121 21.71 1.76 -27.12
C HIS A 121 20.94 0.52 -26.64
N LEU A 122 20.15 0.58 -25.55
CA LEU A 122 19.20 -0.50 -25.19
C LEU A 122 17.82 -0.34 -25.86
N ARG A 123 17.65 0.70 -26.70
CA ARG A 123 16.48 0.85 -27.58
C ARG A 123 16.60 0.04 -28.87
N GLY A 124 17.78 -0.51 -29.19
CA GLY A 124 17.91 -1.52 -30.24
C GLY A 124 17.38 -2.85 -29.71
N ASP A 125 16.43 -3.44 -30.44
CA ASP A 125 15.84 -4.77 -30.20
C ASP A 125 14.57 -4.85 -29.31
N ILE A 126 13.85 -3.74 -29.11
CA ILE A 126 12.39 -3.84 -28.98
C ILE A 126 11.81 -3.47 -30.34
N ASP A 127 11.53 -4.50 -31.13
CA ASP A 127 10.90 -4.40 -32.43
C ASP A 127 9.49 -3.82 -32.25
N ALA A 128 9.38 -2.50 -32.36
CA ALA A 128 8.14 -1.72 -32.20
C ALA A 128 7.08 -2.04 -33.28
N SER A 129 7.30 -3.07 -34.10
CA SER A 129 6.44 -3.48 -35.21
C SER A 129 5.52 -4.67 -34.88
N THR A 130 5.64 -5.31 -33.71
CA THR A 130 4.79 -6.49 -33.34
C THR A 130 3.81 -6.26 -32.19
N ALA A 131 3.73 -5.06 -31.63
CA ALA A 131 2.68 -4.70 -30.67
C ALA A 131 1.37 -4.30 -31.38
N LYS A 132 0.71 -5.25 -32.05
CA LYS A 132 -0.73 -5.14 -32.34
C LYS A 132 -1.50 -5.66 -31.13
N GLY A 133 -1.82 -4.75 -30.21
CA GLY A 133 -2.68 -4.98 -29.05
C GLY A 133 -2.93 -3.67 -28.29
N ASP A 134 -4.10 -3.10 -28.51
CA ASP A 134 -4.86 -2.16 -27.67
C ASP A 134 -4.15 -0.91 -27.11
N ALA A 135 -4.38 0.21 -27.80
CA ALA A 135 -3.76 1.52 -27.64
C ALA A 135 -3.94 2.23 -26.27
N GLU A 136 -4.56 1.61 -25.26
CA GLU A 136 -4.74 2.21 -23.92
C GLU A 136 -4.06 1.41 -22.78
N SER A 137 -3.67 0.14 -23.02
CA SER A 137 -2.78 -0.65 -22.14
C SER A 137 -1.28 -0.43 -22.46
N GLY A 138 -0.96 0.29 -23.55
CA GLY A 138 0.36 0.36 -24.18
C GLY A 138 1.47 1.14 -23.45
N ALA A 139 1.24 1.61 -22.23
CA ALA A 139 2.22 2.39 -21.46
C ALA A 139 2.79 1.66 -20.23
N SER A 140 2.67 0.33 -20.17
CA SER A 140 3.25 -0.48 -19.09
C SER A 140 4.21 -1.51 -19.62
N ILE A 141 5.29 -1.76 -18.89
CA ILE A 141 6.18 -2.90 -19.14
C ILE A 141 5.55 -4.13 -18.50
N SER A 142 5.37 -5.22 -19.25
CA SER A 142 4.97 -6.49 -18.67
C SER A 142 6.05 -7.01 -17.72
N ILE A 143 5.68 -7.55 -16.56
CA ILE A 143 6.63 -8.17 -15.62
C ILE A 143 7.43 -9.30 -16.30
N SER A 144 6.83 -10.01 -17.27
CA SER A 144 7.51 -11.06 -18.04
C SER A 144 8.58 -10.54 -19.00
N ALA A 145 8.53 -9.25 -19.34
CA ALA A 145 9.51 -8.59 -20.20
C ALA A 145 10.68 -7.99 -19.40
N LEU A 146 10.64 -8.04 -18.06
CA LEU A 146 11.76 -7.62 -17.24
C LEU A 146 12.93 -8.60 -17.39
N PRO A 147 14.19 -8.11 -17.39
CA PRO A 147 15.34 -9.00 -17.35
C PRO A 147 15.29 -9.87 -16.09
N ARG A 148 16.06 -10.97 -16.05
CA ARG A 148 16.18 -11.78 -14.82
C ARG A 148 16.87 -10.95 -13.73
N LEU A 149 16.07 -10.30 -12.91
CA LEU A 149 16.53 -9.48 -11.79
C LEU A 149 16.91 -10.39 -10.63
N HIS A 150 18.19 -10.37 -10.26
CA HIS A 150 18.67 -11.05 -9.06
C HIS A 150 18.68 -10.07 -7.90
N SER A 151 17.58 -10.00 -7.14
CA SER A 151 17.58 -9.28 -5.87
C SER A 151 18.31 -10.10 -4.80
N PRO A 152 19.23 -9.50 -4.02
CA PRO A 152 19.76 -10.15 -2.83
C PRO A 152 18.63 -10.57 -1.89
N LYS A 153 18.69 -11.77 -1.30
CA LYS A 153 17.70 -12.23 -0.32
C LYS A 153 17.56 -11.27 0.88
N SER A 154 18.61 -10.51 1.19
CA SER A 154 18.64 -9.49 2.23
C SER A 154 17.87 -8.21 1.87
N SER A 155 17.66 -7.94 0.57
CA SER A 155 17.00 -6.73 0.06
C SER A 155 16.13 -7.06 -1.17
N PRO A 156 15.07 -7.89 -1.02
CA PRO A 156 14.29 -8.40 -2.16
C PRO A 156 13.61 -7.29 -2.97
N TYR A 157 13.26 -6.17 -2.32
CA TYR A 157 12.58 -5.02 -2.93
C TYR A 157 13.54 -3.93 -3.45
N GLY A 158 14.86 -4.16 -3.41
CA GLY A 158 15.87 -3.11 -3.59
C GLY A 158 16.11 -2.30 -2.31
N LEU A 159 17.01 -1.31 -2.39
CA LEU A 159 17.34 -0.40 -1.28
C LEU A 159 17.06 1.08 -1.59
N GLU A 160 16.72 1.40 -2.85
CA GLU A 160 16.57 2.77 -3.33
C GLU A 160 15.12 3.29 -3.20
N TRP A 161 14.27 2.59 -2.46
CA TRP A 161 12.90 3.00 -2.18
C TRP A 161 12.78 3.65 -0.81
N ASP A 162 11.90 4.64 -0.70
CA ASP A 162 11.57 5.28 0.57
C ASP A 162 10.34 4.67 1.24
N ILE A 163 9.29 4.41 0.43
CA ILE A 163 8.04 3.79 0.86
C ILE A 163 7.66 2.69 -0.13
N LEU A 164 7.27 1.52 0.38
CA LEU A 164 6.45 0.56 -0.37
C LEU A 164 5.03 0.65 0.17
N TRP A 165 4.10 1.22 -0.59
CA TRP A 165 2.70 1.40 -0.22
C TRP A 165 1.89 0.18 -0.67
N LEU A 166 1.76 -0.80 0.22
CA LEU A 166 1.24 -2.13 -0.12
C LEU A 166 -0.26 -2.29 0.17
N GLY A 167 -0.81 -1.41 1.02
CA GLY A 167 -2.21 -1.36 1.37
C GLY A 167 -2.71 0.08 1.44
N HIS A 168 -3.74 0.36 0.66
CA HIS A 168 -4.30 1.69 0.48
C HIS A 168 -5.77 1.59 0.03
N CYS A 169 -6.53 2.67 0.15
CA CYS A 169 -7.92 2.74 -0.30
C CYS A 169 -8.07 3.40 -1.67
N GLY A 170 -6.97 3.82 -2.28
CA GLY A 170 -6.97 4.36 -3.64
C GLY A 170 -5.61 4.92 -4.02
N ALA A 171 -5.31 4.88 -5.30
CA ALA A 171 -4.16 5.54 -5.91
C ALA A 171 -4.52 5.92 -7.36
N GLN A 172 -3.91 6.99 -7.85
CA GLN A 172 -4.05 7.41 -9.24
C GLN A 172 -2.92 6.80 -10.05
N LEU A 173 -3.24 6.22 -11.20
CA LEU A 173 -2.20 5.81 -12.15
C LEU A 173 -1.40 7.04 -12.59
N PRO A 174 -0.05 7.00 -12.59
CA PRO A 174 0.76 8.10 -13.11
C PRO A 174 0.43 8.29 -14.59
N PHE A 175 0.70 9.48 -15.17
CA PHE A 175 0.52 9.69 -16.61
C PHE A 175 1.20 8.56 -17.42
N PRO A 176 0.52 8.04 -18.47
CA PRO A 176 1.00 6.87 -19.19
C PRO A 176 2.37 7.16 -19.81
N SER A 177 3.41 6.51 -19.27
CA SER A 177 4.72 6.40 -19.89
C SER A 177 5.25 4.98 -19.68
N PRO A 178 5.87 4.34 -20.68
CA PRO A 178 6.34 2.96 -20.58
C PRO A 178 7.22 2.68 -19.34
N ALA A 179 7.98 3.68 -18.89
CA ALA A 179 8.87 3.55 -17.75
C ALA A 179 8.20 3.72 -16.37
N SER A 180 6.91 4.08 -16.32
CA SER A 180 6.23 4.45 -15.07
C SER A 180 5.40 3.34 -14.43
N ARG A 181 5.15 2.24 -15.16
CA ARG A 181 4.23 1.17 -14.75
C ARG A 181 4.76 -0.20 -15.14
N ILE A 182 4.72 -1.15 -14.20
CA ILE A 182 4.95 -2.57 -14.44
C ILE A 182 3.61 -3.31 -14.30
N ALA A 183 3.17 -4.00 -15.35
CA ALA A 183 1.93 -4.77 -15.36
C ALA A 183 2.19 -6.26 -15.11
N ILE A 184 1.36 -6.86 -14.27
CA ILE A 184 1.32 -8.26 -13.92
C ILE A 184 -0.03 -8.78 -14.43
N PHE A 185 -0.02 -9.36 -15.61
CA PHE A 185 -1.22 -9.92 -16.24
C PHE A 185 -1.54 -11.32 -15.70
N ASN A 186 -2.81 -11.70 -15.76
CA ASN A 186 -3.31 -13.01 -15.33
C ASN A 186 -2.99 -13.34 -13.86
N ASP A 187 -3.02 -12.33 -12.99
CA ASP A 187 -2.91 -12.51 -11.55
C ASP A 187 -4.25 -13.01 -10.98
N GLU A 188 -4.34 -14.32 -10.74
CA GLU A 188 -5.52 -15.01 -10.16
C GLU A 188 -5.95 -14.48 -8.78
N THR A 189 -5.13 -13.63 -8.14
CA THR A 189 -5.46 -13.01 -6.84
C THR A 189 -6.18 -11.67 -7.00
N VAL A 190 -6.25 -11.13 -8.20
CA VAL A 190 -6.98 -9.89 -8.53
C VAL A 190 -8.44 -10.25 -8.86
N PRO A 191 -9.45 -9.56 -8.32
CA PRO A 191 -10.85 -9.76 -8.73
C PRO A 191 -11.14 -9.23 -10.14
N GLU A 192 -12.27 -9.66 -10.72
CA GLU A 192 -12.78 -9.05 -11.95
C GLU A 192 -13.08 -7.54 -11.77
N PRO A 193 -13.02 -6.73 -12.87
CA PRO A 193 -13.15 -5.27 -12.83
C PRO A 193 -14.32 -4.71 -12.01
N GLN A 194 -15.48 -5.37 -12.00
CA GLN A 194 -16.66 -4.90 -11.26
C GLN A 194 -16.47 -4.86 -9.74
N HIS A 195 -15.49 -5.61 -9.22
CA HIS A 195 -15.17 -5.68 -7.79
C HIS A 195 -14.02 -4.72 -7.40
N LEU A 196 -13.37 -4.06 -8.36
CA LEU A 196 -12.23 -3.16 -8.12
C LEU A 196 -12.69 -1.78 -7.67
N LYS A 197 -13.07 -1.68 -6.39
CA LYS A 197 -13.41 -0.42 -5.71
C LYS A 197 -13.20 -0.52 -4.20
N SER A 198 -12.82 0.58 -3.55
CA SER A 198 -12.37 0.58 -2.16
C SER A 198 -13.49 0.57 -1.11
N HIS A 199 -14.71 0.92 -1.50
CA HIS A 199 -15.93 0.74 -0.70
C HIS A 199 -17.15 0.70 -1.63
N PRO A 200 -18.35 0.29 -1.16
CA PRO A 200 -19.52 0.11 -2.02
C PRO A 200 -19.92 1.33 -2.85
N PHE A 201 -19.69 2.54 -2.33
CA PHE A 201 -20.01 3.83 -2.94
C PHE A 201 -18.84 4.51 -3.65
N ALA A 202 -17.64 3.92 -3.63
CA ALA A 202 -16.49 4.44 -4.36
C ALA A 202 -16.71 4.25 -5.87
N PRO A 203 -16.17 5.16 -6.71
CA PRO A 203 -15.98 4.85 -8.12
C PRO A 203 -15.07 3.62 -8.26
N HIS A 204 -15.17 2.94 -9.40
CA HIS A 204 -14.22 1.90 -9.75
C HIS A 204 -12.81 2.48 -9.89
N ASP A 205 -11.82 1.70 -9.47
CA ASP A 205 -10.42 2.04 -9.65
C ASP A 205 -10.12 2.15 -11.15
N ALA A 206 -9.29 3.12 -11.56
CA ALA A 206 -8.97 3.34 -12.97
C ALA A 206 -8.39 2.10 -13.67
N ILE A 207 -7.73 1.21 -12.93
CA ILE A 207 -7.21 -0.06 -13.46
C ILE A 207 -8.31 -0.96 -14.05
N ALA A 208 -9.55 -0.88 -13.52
CA ALA A 208 -10.69 -1.67 -13.96
C ALA A 208 -11.10 -1.41 -15.41
N SER A 209 -10.82 -0.21 -15.93
CA SER A 209 -11.11 0.17 -17.33
C SER A 209 -9.87 0.19 -18.23
N VAL A 210 -8.67 0.35 -17.66
CA VAL A 210 -7.43 0.53 -18.44
C VAL A 210 -6.76 -0.81 -18.80
N TYR A 211 -6.94 -1.84 -17.97
CA TYR A 211 -6.28 -3.14 -18.15
C TYR A 211 -7.30 -4.27 -18.28
N PRO A 212 -6.90 -5.40 -18.92
CA PRO A 212 -7.71 -6.62 -18.90
C PRO A 212 -8.00 -7.09 -17.47
N PRO A 213 -9.09 -7.86 -17.26
CA PRO A 213 -9.35 -8.54 -15.99
C PRO A 213 -8.13 -9.28 -15.46
N HIS A 214 -8.05 -9.43 -14.13
CA HIS A 214 -6.94 -10.13 -13.48
C HIS A 214 -5.57 -9.48 -13.73
N THR A 215 -5.52 -8.15 -13.78
CA THR A 215 -4.26 -7.40 -13.92
C THR A 215 -3.92 -6.64 -12.65
N ARG A 216 -2.67 -6.76 -12.19
CA ARG A 216 -2.09 -5.93 -11.13
C ARG A 216 -1.02 -5.01 -11.70
N VAL A 217 -0.92 -3.79 -11.23
CA VAL A 217 0.04 -2.79 -11.72
C VAL A 217 0.85 -2.23 -10.57
N VAL A 218 2.18 -2.23 -10.73
CA VAL A 218 3.13 -1.60 -9.80
C VAL A 218 3.65 -0.32 -10.44
N HIS A 219 3.60 0.79 -9.70
CA HIS A 219 4.00 2.09 -10.21
C HIS A 219 4.42 3.03 -9.07
N ARG A 220 4.99 4.18 -9.42
CA ARG A 220 5.27 5.22 -8.43
C ARG A 220 3.96 5.72 -7.83
N SER A 221 3.91 5.92 -6.52
CA SER A 221 2.71 6.43 -5.85
C SER A 221 2.33 7.80 -6.42
N ASN A 222 1.03 8.02 -6.61
CA ASN A 222 0.50 9.28 -7.07
C ASN A 222 -0.91 9.42 -6.49
N LYS A 223 -1.12 10.44 -5.66
CA LYS A 223 -2.39 10.64 -4.94
C LYS A 223 -2.87 9.40 -4.15
N THR A 224 -1.94 8.56 -3.71
CA THR A 224 -2.22 7.37 -2.89
C THR A 224 -2.73 7.78 -1.51
N ILE A 225 -3.78 7.13 -0.99
CA ILE A 225 -4.41 7.48 0.29
C ILE A 225 -4.75 6.23 1.12
N CYS A 226 -4.91 6.43 2.44
CA CYS A 226 -4.94 5.39 3.48
C CYS A 226 -3.58 4.69 3.65
N SER A 227 -3.18 4.42 4.89
CA SER A 227 -1.89 3.78 5.23
C SER A 227 -2.02 2.39 5.86
N ILE A 228 -3.08 1.66 5.47
CA ILE A 228 -3.41 0.28 5.88
C ILE A 228 -2.17 -0.62 5.93
N ALA A 229 -1.31 -0.55 4.91
CA ALA A 229 -0.01 -1.20 4.94
C ALA A 229 1.03 -0.42 4.15
N TYR A 230 2.14 -0.07 4.79
CA TYR A 230 3.30 0.50 4.11
C TYR A 230 4.61 0.03 4.75
N ALA A 231 5.65 -0.11 3.95
CA ALA A 231 6.98 -0.41 4.43
C ALA A 231 7.89 0.81 4.30
N VAL A 232 8.84 0.92 5.22
CA VAL A 232 9.90 1.93 5.22
C VAL A 232 11.27 1.28 5.38
N THR A 233 12.30 1.91 4.82
CA THR A 233 13.68 1.65 5.24
C THR A 233 13.99 2.42 6.52
N GLN A 234 15.06 2.04 7.22
CA GLN A 234 15.54 2.81 8.37
C GLN A 234 15.85 4.28 8.02
N GLY A 235 16.46 4.51 6.86
CA GLY A 235 16.78 5.85 6.39
C GLY A 235 15.51 6.68 6.19
N SER A 236 14.50 6.08 5.57
CA SER A 236 13.21 6.73 5.34
C SER A 236 12.44 6.95 6.63
N ALA A 237 12.53 6.06 7.63
CA ALA A 237 11.95 6.29 8.95
C ALA A 237 12.49 7.58 9.60
N ARG A 238 13.79 7.86 9.47
CA ARG A 238 14.38 9.14 9.92
C ARG A 238 13.83 10.34 9.17
N LYS A 239 13.70 10.24 7.83
CA LYS A 239 13.11 11.31 7.00
C LYS A 239 11.66 11.62 7.41
N LEU A 240 10.87 10.59 7.69
CA LEU A 240 9.47 10.73 8.10
C LEU A 240 9.33 11.27 9.54
N LEU A 241 10.20 10.86 10.47
CA LEU A 241 10.26 11.45 11.81
C LEU A 241 10.64 12.93 11.75
N TRP A 242 11.59 13.29 10.90
CA TRP A 242 11.93 14.69 10.67
C TRP A 242 10.73 15.48 10.13
N GLU A 243 10.05 14.97 9.11
CA GLU A 243 8.94 15.69 8.49
C GLU A 243 7.72 15.79 9.43
N PHE A 244 7.29 14.67 10.00
CA PHE A 244 6.01 14.59 10.70
C PHE A 244 6.12 14.62 12.23
N GLY A 245 7.29 14.33 12.77
CA GLY A 245 7.56 14.38 14.21
C GLY A 245 8.19 15.69 14.67
N ILE A 246 8.85 16.43 13.76
CA ILE A 246 9.63 17.63 14.10
C ILE A 246 9.17 18.86 13.31
N ARG A 247 9.12 18.77 11.97
CA ARG A 247 8.82 19.95 11.12
C ARG A 247 7.38 20.43 11.23
N GLY A 248 6.41 19.53 11.28
CA GLY A 248 5.05 19.95 11.58
C GLY A 248 3.96 18.90 11.41
N LEU A 249 2.78 19.23 11.92
CA LEU A 249 1.57 18.41 11.86
C LEU A 249 0.36 19.30 11.58
N ASP A 250 -0.23 19.15 10.39
CA ASP A 250 -1.35 20.00 9.94
C ASP A 250 -2.53 19.21 9.32
N ARG A 251 -2.42 17.88 9.23
CA ARG A 251 -3.41 16.97 8.64
C ARG A 251 -3.22 15.54 9.15
N GLY A 252 -4.21 14.68 8.88
CA GLY A 252 -4.11 13.25 9.18
C GLY A 252 -2.91 12.58 8.50
N TYR A 253 -2.36 11.56 9.14
CA TYR A 253 -1.11 10.91 8.72
C TYR A 253 -1.16 10.40 7.28
N ASP A 254 -2.29 9.82 6.84
CA ASP A 254 -2.49 9.36 5.46
C ASP A 254 -2.26 10.47 4.42
N PHE A 255 -2.82 11.66 4.67
CA PHE A 255 -2.70 12.79 3.76
C PHE A 255 -1.30 13.39 3.80
N ALA A 256 -0.68 13.43 4.98
CA ALA A 256 0.70 13.88 5.13
C ALA A 256 1.66 12.95 4.36
N LEU A 257 1.51 11.62 4.53
CA LEU A 257 2.32 10.63 3.83
C LEU A 257 2.14 10.71 2.30
N ARG A 258 0.90 10.91 1.82
CA ARG A 258 0.60 11.14 0.40
C ARG A 258 1.35 12.35 -0.11
N ASP A 259 1.18 13.49 0.55
CA ASP A 259 1.72 14.77 0.11
C ASP A 259 3.27 14.71 0.10
N TRP A 260 3.88 13.98 1.04
CA TRP A 260 5.33 13.74 1.06
C TRP A 260 5.79 12.86 -0.11
N CYS A 261 5.11 11.75 -0.38
CA CYS A 261 5.40 10.88 -1.51
C CYS A 261 5.14 11.53 -2.89
N ASP A 262 4.17 12.45 -2.95
CA ASP A 262 3.91 13.30 -4.11
C ASP A 262 4.96 14.41 -4.28
N GLY A 263 5.82 14.64 -3.28
CA GLY A 263 6.84 15.69 -3.27
C GLY A 263 6.28 17.09 -3.05
N VAL A 264 5.08 17.20 -2.46
CA VAL A 264 4.40 18.46 -2.14
C VAL A 264 4.99 19.09 -0.87
N ILE A 265 5.41 18.25 0.09
CA ILE A 265 6.04 18.61 1.36
C ILE A 265 7.39 17.86 1.53
N GLY A 266 8.23 18.23 2.51
CA GLY A 266 9.52 17.56 2.74
C GLY A 266 10.78 18.22 2.17
N GLY A 267 10.98 19.54 2.34
CA GLY A 267 12.25 20.21 1.98
C GLY A 267 12.51 20.38 0.48
N VAL A 268 11.83 19.61 -0.39
CA VAL A 268 11.90 19.68 -1.87
C VAL A 268 11.58 21.07 -2.44
N ARG A 269 10.92 21.94 -1.66
CA ARG A 269 10.60 23.32 -2.02
C ARG A 269 11.49 24.39 -1.39
N GLU A 270 12.14 24.11 -0.25
CA GLU A 270 12.84 25.13 0.56
C GLU A 270 14.36 25.00 0.51
N GLU A 271 14.90 23.80 0.34
CA GLU A 271 16.34 23.62 0.11
C GLU A 271 16.55 23.59 -1.41
N LYS A 272 17.30 24.60 -1.91
CA LYS A 272 17.78 24.79 -3.29
C LYS A 272 17.35 23.69 -4.27
N LYS A 273 16.58 24.07 -5.30
CA LYS A 273 16.35 23.29 -6.54
C LYS A 273 17.64 22.52 -6.92
N GLY A 274 17.81 21.28 -6.46
CA GLY A 274 19.06 20.56 -6.64
C GLY A 274 19.46 19.52 -5.59
N GLU A 275 19.03 19.59 -4.32
CA GLU A 275 19.59 18.69 -3.27
C GLU A 275 18.60 17.75 -2.55
N GLY A 276 17.30 17.78 -2.87
CA GLY A 276 16.32 16.80 -2.37
C GLY A 276 15.45 16.24 -3.50
N GLY A 277 15.79 15.07 -4.03
CA GLY A 277 14.94 14.38 -5.01
C GLY A 277 13.60 13.96 -4.40
N ARG A 278 12.53 13.92 -5.23
CA ARG A 278 11.21 13.42 -4.80
C ARG A 278 11.36 12.03 -4.17
N PRO A 279 10.77 11.76 -2.98
CA PRO A 279 10.88 10.45 -2.32
C PRO A 279 10.44 9.29 -3.22
N MET A 280 11.19 8.18 -3.21
CA MET A 280 10.90 7.01 -4.03
C MET A 280 9.80 6.17 -3.36
N CYS A 281 8.55 6.56 -3.57
CA CYS A 281 7.39 5.84 -3.09
C CYS A 281 6.79 4.96 -4.21
N ILE A 282 6.69 3.65 -3.97
CA ILE A 282 6.17 2.66 -4.92
C ILE A 282 4.87 2.09 -4.37
N THR A 283 3.85 1.97 -5.20
CA THR A 283 2.54 1.42 -4.84
C THR A 283 2.13 0.31 -5.80
N VAL A 284 1.08 -0.43 -5.45
CA VAL A 284 0.52 -1.51 -6.26
C VAL A 284 -1.00 -1.47 -6.28
N GLN A 285 -1.60 -1.57 -7.47
CA GLN A 285 -3.06 -1.55 -7.68
C GLN A 285 -3.52 -2.83 -8.39
N PRO A 286 -4.55 -3.54 -7.88
CA PRO A 286 -5.16 -3.36 -6.55
C PRO A 286 -4.14 -3.58 -5.41
N PRO A 287 -4.44 -3.16 -4.18
CA PRO A 287 -3.51 -3.32 -3.06
C PRO A 287 -3.31 -4.79 -2.67
N LEU A 288 -2.19 -5.12 -2.01
CA LEU A 288 -1.90 -6.46 -1.47
C LEU A 288 -2.52 -6.67 -0.09
N PHE A 289 -2.56 -5.60 0.70
CA PHE A 289 -3.25 -5.54 1.97
C PHE A 289 -4.47 -4.62 1.82
N SER A 290 -5.63 -5.05 2.29
CA SER A 290 -6.85 -4.24 2.22
C SER A 290 -7.51 -4.09 3.56
N HIS A 291 -8.44 -3.15 3.62
CA HIS A 291 -9.23 -2.88 4.80
C HIS A 291 -10.24 -4.00 5.01
N TYR A 292 -10.23 -4.58 6.20
CA TYR A 292 -11.27 -5.48 6.69
C TYR A 292 -12.31 -4.69 7.45
N PHE A 293 -13.56 -4.77 7.00
CA PHE A 293 -14.70 -4.18 7.68
C PHE A 293 -15.35 -5.25 8.57
N PRO A 294 -15.13 -5.23 9.90
CA PRO A 294 -15.71 -6.21 10.82
C PRO A 294 -17.23 -6.02 10.97
N PRO A 295 -17.95 -6.97 11.59
CA PRO A 295 -19.33 -6.75 11.99
C PRO A 295 -19.43 -5.52 12.89
N LYS A 296 -20.31 -4.57 12.57
CA LYS A 296 -20.41 -3.25 13.24
C LYS A 296 -19.13 -2.41 13.11
N ALA A 297 -18.60 -2.27 11.90
CA ALA A 297 -17.44 -1.43 11.62
C ALA A 297 -17.68 0.05 12.02
N THR A 298 -17.27 0.40 13.25
CA THR A 298 -17.01 1.77 13.68
C THR A 298 -15.50 1.94 13.84
N SER A 299 -14.95 3.04 13.36
CA SER A 299 -13.60 3.44 13.75
C SER A 299 -13.70 4.00 15.17
N ASP A 300 -12.95 3.44 16.11
CA ASP A 300 -12.91 3.93 17.49
C ASP A 300 -11.94 5.11 17.66
N ILE A 301 -11.26 5.48 16.56
CA ILE A 301 -10.31 6.58 16.48
C ILE A 301 -10.95 7.73 15.68
N MET A 302 -11.53 7.45 14.51
CA MET A 302 -12.28 8.45 13.74
C MET A 302 -13.77 8.38 14.05
N GLY A 303 -14.32 9.44 14.62
CA GLY A 303 -15.77 9.63 14.64
C GLY A 303 -16.34 9.65 13.21
N HIS A 304 -17.18 8.65 12.90
CA HIS A 304 -18.22 8.66 11.86
C HIS A 304 -17.89 9.44 10.56
N GLY A 305 -16.91 8.98 9.78
CA GLY A 305 -16.45 9.68 8.56
C GLY A 305 -16.70 8.97 7.22
N GLY A 306 -17.06 7.68 7.21
CA GLY A 306 -17.34 6.94 5.98
C GLY A 306 -18.48 5.97 6.24
N GLY A 307 -19.57 6.11 5.50
CA GLY A 307 -20.87 5.49 5.77
C GLY A 307 -20.79 4.03 6.21
N TYR A 308 -21.69 3.65 7.12
CA TYR A 308 -21.84 2.32 7.68
C TYR A 308 -21.72 1.23 6.61
N VAL A 309 -20.61 0.49 6.63
CA VAL A 309 -20.53 -0.77 5.89
C VAL A 309 -21.19 -1.82 6.76
N ALA A 310 -22.47 -2.08 6.50
CA ALA A 310 -23.26 -3.07 7.24
C ALA A 310 -22.84 -4.53 6.96
N LYS A 311 -21.97 -4.75 5.97
CA LYS A 311 -21.52 -6.07 5.51
C LYS A 311 -20.08 -6.33 5.98
N VAL A 312 -19.85 -7.50 6.57
CA VAL A 312 -18.49 -7.98 6.86
C VAL A 312 -17.80 -8.25 5.53
N GLU A 313 -16.75 -7.51 5.21
CA GLU A 313 -16.05 -7.67 3.93
C GLU A 313 -14.59 -7.23 3.98
N SER A 314 -13.77 -7.86 3.13
CA SER A 314 -12.45 -7.37 2.76
C SER A 314 -12.46 -7.02 1.27
N LYS A 315 -12.17 -5.77 0.93
CA LYS A 315 -12.13 -5.35 -0.47
C LYS A 315 -10.92 -5.91 -1.19
N TYR A 316 -11.04 -6.08 -2.51
CA TYR A 316 -9.98 -6.56 -3.41
C TYR A 316 -9.44 -7.98 -3.17
N LEU A 317 -9.65 -8.58 -2.01
CA LEU A 317 -9.05 -9.86 -1.63
C LEU A 317 -9.98 -11.02 -1.95
N ARG A 318 -9.61 -11.83 -2.97
CA ARG A 318 -10.39 -13.01 -3.36
C ARG A 318 -10.42 -14.04 -2.24
N TRP A 319 -9.28 -14.45 -1.71
CA TRP A 319 -9.19 -15.41 -0.61
C TRP A 319 -8.70 -14.71 0.66
N SER A 320 -9.53 -13.82 1.20
CA SER A 320 -9.26 -13.07 2.43
C SER A 320 -8.96 -14.02 3.60
N VAL A 321 -7.87 -13.77 4.31
CA VAL A 321 -7.52 -14.53 5.52
C VAL A 321 -8.56 -14.28 6.61
N LYS A 322 -8.91 -13.02 6.92
CA LYS A 322 -9.89 -12.70 7.97
C LYS A 322 -11.27 -13.29 7.70
N MET A 323 -11.74 -13.30 6.45
CA MET A 323 -13.03 -13.90 6.09
C MET A 323 -12.99 -15.44 6.02
N ASN A 324 -11.79 -16.04 5.93
CA ASN A 324 -11.59 -17.48 5.96
C ASN A 324 -11.02 -18.02 7.27
N LEU A 325 -10.86 -17.21 8.34
CA LEU A 325 -10.20 -17.63 9.60
C LEU A 325 -10.73 -18.97 10.12
N GLY A 326 -12.05 -19.09 10.28
CA GLY A 326 -12.66 -20.34 10.76
C GLY A 326 -12.36 -21.52 9.83
N ARG A 327 -12.32 -21.31 8.51
CA ARG A 327 -12.00 -22.39 7.55
C ARG A 327 -10.55 -22.82 7.67
N LEU A 328 -9.64 -21.85 7.71
CA LEU A 328 -8.21 -22.08 7.82
C LEU A 328 -7.84 -22.81 9.11
N VAL A 329 -8.42 -22.42 10.26
CA VAL A 329 -8.22 -23.10 11.55
C VAL A 329 -8.63 -24.57 11.48
N TRP A 330 -9.73 -24.88 10.81
CA TRP A 330 -10.27 -26.24 10.71
C TRP A 330 -9.78 -27.00 9.48
N GLY A 331 -8.78 -26.48 8.74
CA GLY A 331 -8.25 -27.13 7.53
C GLY A 331 -9.28 -27.30 6.41
N ARG A 332 -10.29 -26.44 6.35
CA ARG A 332 -11.33 -26.46 5.31
C ARG A 332 -10.90 -25.64 4.10
N GLU A 333 -11.49 -25.95 2.95
CA GLU A 333 -11.28 -25.19 1.73
C GLU A 333 -11.67 -23.71 1.91
N VAL A 334 -10.84 -22.82 1.35
CA VAL A 334 -11.07 -21.39 1.34
C VAL A 334 -12.22 -21.03 0.41
N VAL A 335 -13.01 -20.04 0.78
CA VAL A 335 -14.08 -19.50 -0.07
C VAL A 335 -13.57 -18.24 -0.74
N ASP A 336 -13.89 -18.09 -2.02
CA ASP A 336 -13.69 -16.87 -2.78
C ASP A 336 -14.74 -15.81 -2.42
N GLN A 337 -14.28 -14.63 -2.02
CA GLN A 337 -15.10 -13.47 -1.69
C GLN A 337 -15.55 -12.71 -2.94
N TRP A 338 -14.83 -12.86 -4.05
CA TRP A 338 -15.06 -12.15 -5.31
C TRP A 338 -14.91 -13.09 -6.51
N PRO A 339 -15.79 -14.11 -6.63
CA PRO A 339 -15.75 -15.05 -7.74
C PRO A 339 -16.05 -14.37 -9.08
N ASP A 340 -15.42 -14.86 -10.13
CA ASP A 340 -15.61 -14.35 -11.49
C ASP A 340 -17.07 -14.53 -11.94
N GLY A 341 -17.57 -13.58 -12.72
CA GLY A 341 -18.92 -13.61 -13.29
C GLY A 341 -20.04 -13.19 -12.34
N GLU A 342 -19.75 -12.91 -11.06
CA GLU A 342 -20.75 -12.40 -10.13
C GLU A 342 -21.25 -11.02 -10.57
N GLY A 343 -22.57 -10.87 -10.73
CA GLY A 343 -23.21 -9.63 -11.20
C GLY A 343 -23.43 -9.51 -12.71
N LYS A 344 -23.08 -10.51 -13.54
CA LYS A 344 -23.47 -10.56 -14.98
C LYS A 344 -24.93 -10.97 -15.23
N MET A 345 -25.71 -11.28 -14.19
CA MET A 345 -27.16 -11.48 -14.32
C MET A 345 -27.88 -10.12 -14.39
N GLY A 346 -28.16 -9.64 -15.60
CA GLY A 346 -29.04 -8.49 -15.78
C GLY A 346 -28.94 -7.67 -17.06
N LYS A 347 -28.82 -8.31 -18.25
CA LYS A 347 -29.35 -7.77 -19.51
C LYS A 347 -29.81 -8.93 -20.41
N GLY A 348 -30.81 -9.64 -19.94
CA GLY A 348 -31.65 -10.49 -20.78
C GLY A 348 -33.05 -9.90 -20.81
N VAL A 349 -33.30 -9.05 -21.82
CA VAL A 349 -34.55 -8.95 -22.60
C VAL A 349 -34.16 -8.49 -23.98
#